data_AF-A0A2P6TW81-F1
#
_entry.id   AF-A0A2P6TW81-F1
#
_cell.length_a   1.000
_cell.length_b   1.000
_cell.length_c   1.000
_cell.angle_alpha   90.00
_cell.angle_beta   90.00
_cell.angle_gamma   90.00
#
_symmetry.space_group_name_H-M   'P 1'
#
loop_
_entity.id
_entity.type
_entity.pdbx_description
1 polymer ?
#
loop_
_entity_poly.entity_id
_entity_poly.type
_entity_poly.pdbx_seq_one_letter_code
_entity_poly.pdbx_strand_id
1 'polypeptide(L)'
;MPSRAVLEGVLSLQACEELLLLARSLAVVGYREGVCSATIFEVAAALPSALIPLVAAREAVRAAVEEALGLELGLMVEFTGLICWRPGSRIGWHHDANRPYLRQRTHSAVCYLQRAGSDFGGGTFQFQLGSCGAEGPQDVLAAPGRVVAYDAQEEHGVTPVEWGERCALTLWFTDVLEHCEDSRLLAVLAGAPQHLLGLPSSMWLLEDGTDLQLCRLAMTGFALVHSGTLLHNAEAVPDGQEQQHLSSQGQASSELLPPGELAAAAAAEAHSQVAHQAALDGLLPRWLQLGALFAAD
;
A
#
# COMPACT_ATOMS: atom_id res chain seq x y z
N MET A 1 -1.27 8.41 -32.76
CA MET A 1 -1.88 7.70 -31.63
C MET A 1 -2.19 8.71 -30.54
N PRO A 2 -3.31 8.58 -29.82
CA PRO A 2 -3.61 9.48 -28.70
C PRO A 2 -2.53 9.34 -27.62
N SER A 3 -2.10 10.44 -27.01
CA SER A 3 -1.16 10.44 -25.87
C SER A 3 -1.84 10.13 -24.53
N ARG A 4 -3.18 10.07 -24.53
CA ARG A 4 -4.01 9.83 -23.34
C ARG A 4 -5.35 9.20 -23.69
N ALA A 5 -5.92 8.46 -22.74
CA ALA A 5 -7.24 7.86 -22.85
C ALA A 5 -7.96 7.85 -21.49
N VAL A 6 -9.29 7.95 -21.52
CA VAL A 6 -10.15 7.68 -20.35
C VAL A 6 -11.04 6.50 -20.70
N LEU A 7 -10.93 5.44 -19.91
CA LEU A 7 -11.59 4.16 -20.13
C LEU A 7 -12.57 3.91 -18.98
N GLU A 8 -13.75 3.40 -19.31
CA GLU A 8 -14.80 3.12 -18.33
C GLU A 8 -14.92 1.63 -18.07
N GLY A 9 -15.19 1.24 -16.82
CA GLY A 9 -15.51 -0.14 -16.48
C GLY A 9 -14.40 -1.15 -16.75
N VAL A 10 -13.13 -0.72 -16.70
CA VAL A 10 -11.96 -1.61 -16.84
C VAL A 10 -11.91 -2.62 -15.70
N LEU A 11 -12.25 -2.18 -14.50
CA LEU A 11 -12.49 -3.07 -13.35
C LEU A 11 -13.97 -3.11 -12.99
N SER A 12 -14.42 -4.27 -12.51
CA SER A 12 -15.76 -4.40 -11.94
C SER A 12 -15.87 -3.68 -10.60
N LEU A 13 -17.10 -3.37 -10.18
CA LEU A 13 -17.35 -2.77 -8.86
C LEU A 13 -16.80 -3.65 -7.73
N GLN A 14 -16.99 -4.97 -7.83
CA GLN A 14 -16.48 -5.92 -6.85
C GLN A 14 -14.95 -5.87 -6.76
N ALA A 15 -14.24 -5.85 -7.90
CA ALA A 15 -12.79 -5.74 -7.90
C ALA A 15 -12.33 -4.41 -7.27
N CYS A 16 -13.04 -3.31 -7.53
CA CYS A 16 -12.75 -2.03 -6.89
C CYS A 16 -12.93 -2.09 -5.36
N GLU A 17 -13.99 -2.71 -4.87
CA GLU A 17 -14.26 -2.88 -3.44
C GLU A 17 -13.19 -3.74 -2.76
N GLU A 18 -12.79 -4.85 -3.39
CA GLU A 18 -11.72 -5.72 -2.90
C GLU A 18 -10.38 -4.96 -2.79
N LEU A 19 -9.99 -4.23 -3.83
CA LEU A 19 -8.77 -3.41 -3.81
C LEU A 19 -8.84 -2.26 -2.80
N LEU A 20 -10.01 -1.65 -2.62
CA LEU A 20 -10.21 -0.59 -1.63
C LEU A 20 -10.03 -1.12 -0.20
N LEU A 21 -10.53 -2.33 0.06
CA LEU A 21 -10.29 -3.02 1.33
C LEU A 21 -8.79 -3.23 1.56
N LEU A 22 -8.07 -3.77 0.56
CA LEU A 22 -6.61 -3.96 0.65
C LEU A 22 -5.88 -2.64 0.92
N ALA A 23 -6.24 -1.57 0.21
CA ALA A 23 -5.63 -0.26 0.38
C ALA A 23 -5.82 0.24 1.83
N ARG A 24 -7.04 0.15 2.37
CA ARG A 24 -7.35 0.60 3.74
C ARG A 24 -6.70 -0.26 4.82
N SER A 25 -6.53 -1.55 4.56
CA SER A 25 -5.92 -2.49 5.52
C SER A 25 -4.40 -2.41 5.55
N LEU A 26 -3.74 -2.11 4.43
CA LEU A 26 -2.29 -2.28 4.28
C LEU A 26 -1.54 -0.97 4.03
N ALA A 27 -2.21 0.12 3.64
CA ALA A 27 -1.51 1.34 3.26
C ALA A 27 -0.82 2.01 4.46
N VAL A 28 0.45 2.33 4.29
CA VAL A 28 1.30 3.06 5.25
C VAL A 28 1.43 4.53 4.84
N VAL A 29 1.75 5.41 5.79
CA VAL A 29 1.94 6.84 5.45
C VAL A 29 3.13 6.96 4.51
N GLY A 30 2.89 7.57 3.35
CA GLY A 30 3.96 7.85 2.39
C GLY A 30 4.75 9.09 2.78
N TYR A 31 5.70 9.48 1.91
CA TYR A 31 6.49 10.69 2.10
C TYR A 31 5.69 12.00 1.95
N ARG A 32 4.46 11.94 1.40
CA ARG A 32 3.58 13.10 1.24
C ARG A 32 2.54 13.11 2.34
N GLU A 33 2.39 14.28 2.96
CA GLU A 33 1.38 14.50 3.98
C GLU A 33 -0.03 14.15 3.47
N GLY A 34 -0.76 13.37 4.27
CA GLY A 34 -2.11 12.90 3.97
C GLY A 34 -2.21 11.87 2.84
N VAL A 35 -1.09 11.40 2.28
CA VAL A 35 -1.07 10.32 1.30
C VAL A 35 -0.57 9.03 1.96
N CYS A 36 -1.31 7.94 1.78
CA CYS A 36 -0.86 6.61 2.15
C CYS A 36 -0.86 5.68 0.95
N SER A 37 0.01 4.68 0.97
CA SER A 37 0.12 3.71 -0.11
C SER A 37 0.40 2.30 0.39
N ALA A 38 -0.11 1.31 -0.34
CA ALA A 38 0.32 -0.08 -0.27
C ALA A 38 0.84 -0.48 -1.65
N THR A 39 2.14 -0.76 -1.74
CA THR A 39 2.81 -1.30 -2.93
C THR A 39 2.52 -2.79 -3.06
N ILE A 40 2.68 -3.33 -4.27
CA ILE A 40 2.54 -4.77 -4.50
C ILE A 40 3.48 -5.62 -3.61
N PHE A 41 4.65 -5.07 -3.25
CA PHE A 41 5.61 -5.72 -2.37
C PHE A 41 5.13 -5.81 -0.93
N GLU A 42 4.50 -4.74 -0.42
CA GLU A 42 3.88 -4.74 0.91
C GLU A 42 2.69 -5.69 0.96
N VAL A 43 1.88 -5.74 -0.11
CA VAL A 43 0.80 -6.72 -0.23
C VAL A 43 1.35 -8.15 -0.25
N ALA A 44 2.39 -8.41 -1.04
CA ALA A 44 3.03 -9.72 -1.11
C ALA A 44 3.63 -10.16 0.24
N ALA A 45 4.16 -9.21 1.03
CA ALA A 45 4.74 -9.50 2.33
C ALA A 45 3.67 -9.70 3.42
N ALA A 46 2.65 -8.84 3.47
CA ALA A 46 1.66 -8.82 4.55
C ALA A 46 0.49 -9.79 4.31
N LEU A 47 0.04 -9.94 3.06
CA LEU A 47 -1.09 -10.78 2.70
C LEU A 47 -0.89 -11.42 1.31
N PRO A 48 0.00 -12.44 1.18
CA PRO A 48 0.32 -13.07 -0.10
C PRO A 48 -0.91 -13.57 -0.89
N SER A 49 -1.97 -14.00 -0.21
CA SER A 49 -3.22 -14.46 -0.85
C SER A 49 -3.96 -13.33 -1.59
N ALA A 50 -3.78 -12.07 -1.17
CA ALA A 50 -4.33 -10.89 -1.84
C ALA A 50 -3.50 -10.43 -3.04
N LEU A 51 -2.36 -11.06 -3.31
CA LEU A 51 -1.53 -10.71 -4.46
C LEU A 51 -2.21 -11.06 -5.79
N ILE A 52 -2.90 -12.21 -5.85
CA ILE A 52 -3.60 -12.66 -7.06
C ILE A 52 -4.64 -11.63 -7.55
N PRO A 53 -5.59 -11.16 -6.72
CA PRO A 53 -6.56 -10.15 -7.18
C PRO A 53 -5.88 -8.81 -7.56
N LEU A 54 -4.82 -8.39 -6.86
CA LEU A 54 -4.07 -7.18 -7.22
C LEU A 54 -3.37 -7.32 -8.59
N VAL A 55 -2.71 -8.45 -8.84
CA VAL A 55 -2.06 -8.73 -10.13
C VAL A 55 -3.12 -8.82 -11.23
N ALA A 56 -4.25 -9.49 -11.00
CA ALA A 56 -5.32 -9.58 -12.00
C ALA A 56 -5.86 -8.19 -12.38
N ALA A 57 -6.10 -7.32 -11.41
CA ALA A 57 -6.53 -5.94 -11.67
C ALA A 57 -5.46 -5.13 -12.40
N ARG A 58 -4.19 -5.26 -11.99
CA ARG A 58 -3.04 -4.64 -12.66
C ARG A 58 -2.94 -5.04 -14.13
N GLU A 59 -3.04 -6.33 -14.43
CA GLU A 59 -2.98 -6.83 -15.81
C GLU A 59 -4.18 -6.38 -16.64
N ALA A 60 -5.38 -6.34 -16.05
CA ALA A 60 -6.58 -5.82 -16.73
C ALA A 60 -6.41 -4.34 -17.11
N VAL A 61 -5.88 -3.51 -16.20
CA VAL A 61 -5.57 -2.11 -16.49
C VAL A 61 -4.48 -2.00 -17.55
N ARG A 62 -3.38 -2.76 -17.45
CA ARG A 62 -2.29 -2.76 -18.45
C ARG A 62 -2.81 -3.10 -19.84
N ALA A 63 -3.56 -4.18 -19.98
CA ALA A 63 -4.12 -4.61 -21.27
C ALA A 63 -5.06 -3.54 -21.87
N ALA A 64 -5.90 -2.92 -21.04
CA ALA A 64 -6.79 -1.85 -21.50
C ALA A 64 -6.02 -0.60 -21.95
N VAL A 65 -4.89 -0.26 -21.31
CA VAL A 65 -4.00 0.82 -21.74
C VAL A 65 -3.32 0.48 -23.06
N GLU A 66 -2.79 -0.75 -23.20
CA GLU A 66 -2.14 -1.18 -24.44
C GLU A 66 -3.10 -1.08 -25.64
N GLU A 67 -4.34 -1.56 -25.50
CA GLU A 67 -5.37 -1.46 -26.53
C GLU A 67 -5.73 0.00 -26.86
N ALA A 68 -5.96 0.83 -25.84
CA ALA A 68 -6.42 2.19 -26.02
C ALA A 68 -5.38 3.12 -26.68
N LEU A 69 -4.09 2.87 -26.44
CA LEU A 69 -2.99 3.70 -26.93
C LEU A 69 -2.26 3.08 -28.13
N GLY A 70 -2.60 1.85 -28.54
CA GLY A 70 -1.94 1.14 -29.64
C GLY A 70 -0.52 0.72 -29.30
N LEU A 71 -0.34 0.14 -28.12
CA LEU A 71 0.94 -0.28 -27.52
C LEU A 71 0.96 -1.78 -27.25
N GLU A 72 0.40 -2.61 -28.15
CA GLU A 72 0.19 -4.04 -27.87
C GLU A 72 1.47 -4.76 -27.47
N LEU A 73 1.47 -5.41 -26.30
CA LEU A 73 2.62 -6.10 -25.70
C LEU A 73 3.85 -5.20 -25.47
N GLY A 74 3.67 -3.89 -25.49
CA GLY A 74 4.74 -2.90 -25.38
C GLY A 74 4.98 -2.40 -23.96
N LEU A 75 4.10 -2.69 -23.00
CA LEU A 75 4.19 -2.16 -21.64
C LEU A 75 4.59 -3.24 -20.63
N MET A 76 5.68 -2.97 -19.91
CA MET A 76 6.02 -3.66 -18.67
C MET A 76 5.63 -2.77 -17.49
N VAL A 77 5.15 -3.37 -16.39
CA VAL A 77 4.84 -2.62 -15.18
C VAL A 77 6.14 -2.31 -14.44
N GLU A 78 6.43 -1.03 -14.22
CA GLU A 78 7.55 -0.57 -13.38
C GLU A 78 7.16 -0.46 -11.90
N PHE A 79 5.89 -0.13 -11.65
CA PHE A 79 5.35 0.10 -10.32
C PHE A 79 3.86 -0.21 -10.23
N THR A 80 3.48 -0.85 -9.13
CA THR A 80 2.09 -1.08 -8.73
C THR A 80 1.86 -0.57 -7.32
N GLY A 81 0.92 0.36 -7.15
CA GLY A 81 0.55 0.86 -5.83
C GLY A 81 -0.93 1.16 -5.70
N LEU A 82 -1.51 0.76 -4.57
CA LEU A 82 -2.79 1.26 -4.10
C LEU A 82 -2.51 2.56 -3.33
N ILE A 83 -2.96 3.70 -3.85
CA ILE A 83 -2.65 5.02 -3.29
C ILE A 83 -3.94 5.70 -2.85
N CYS A 84 -3.98 6.11 -1.59
CA CYS A 84 -5.11 6.80 -0.98
C CYS A 84 -4.71 8.23 -0.54
N TRP A 85 -5.54 9.19 -0.92
CA TRP A 85 -5.35 10.62 -0.67
C TRP A 85 -6.43 11.09 0.31
N ARG A 86 -6.01 11.66 1.43
CA ARG A 86 -6.89 12.17 2.49
C ARG A 86 -7.15 13.66 2.34
N PRO A 87 -8.10 14.23 3.10
CA PRO A 87 -8.42 15.65 3.01
C PRO A 87 -7.18 16.54 3.16
N GLY A 88 -7.06 17.55 2.30
CA GLY A 88 -5.92 18.46 2.21
C GLY A 88 -4.81 18.01 1.27
N SER A 89 -4.70 16.70 0.96
CA SER A 89 -3.68 16.19 0.05
C SER A 89 -3.93 16.65 -1.39
N ARG A 90 -2.85 17.02 -2.08
CA ARG A 90 -2.84 17.50 -3.47
C ARG A 90 -1.47 17.28 -4.12
N ILE A 91 -1.42 17.36 -5.44
CA ILE A 91 -0.17 17.38 -6.19
C ILE A 91 -0.26 18.42 -7.29
N GLY A 92 0.69 19.34 -7.30
CA GLY A 92 0.79 20.35 -8.35
C GLY A 92 1.21 19.75 -9.69
N TRP A 93 1.37 20.63 -10.68
CA TRP A 93 1.79 20.26 -12.02
C TRP A 93 3.12 19.52 -12.04
N HIS A 94 3.12 18.37 -12.70
CA HIS A 94 4.27 17.52 -12.92
C HIS A 94 3.98 16.53 -14.04
N HIS A 95 5.02 15.90 -14.57
CA HIS A 95 4.91 14.69 -15.37
C HIS A 95 5.65 13.54 -14.67
N ASP A 96 5.31 12.28 -14.98
CA ASP A 96 5.81 11.11 -14.25
C ASP A 96 7.28 10.79 -14.54
N ALA A 97 7.81 11.24 -15.68
CA ALA A 97 9.22 11.10 -16.09
C ALA A 97 10.12 12.29 -15.66
N ASN A 98 9.71 13.10 -14.67
CA ASN A 98 10.32 14.41 -14.37
C ASN A 98 11.62 14.40 -13.55
N ARG A 99 12.21 13.24 -13.29
CA ARG A 99 13.48 13.10 -12.56
C ARG A 99 14.39 12.07 -13.25
N PRO A 100 15.73 12.18 -13.10
CA PRO A 100 16.66 11.25 -13.74
C PRO A 100 16.40 9.77 -13.41
N TYR A 101 15.92 9.47 -12.21
CA TYR A 101 15.61 8.10 -11.77
C TYR A 101 14.18 7.64 -12.12
N LEU A 102 13.38 8.50 -12.77
CA LEU A 102 12.01 8.23 -13.22
C LEU A 102 11.87 8.27 -14.75
N ARG A 103 12.94 8.64 -15.46
CA ARG A 103 12.94 8.88 -16.91
C ARG A 103 12.58 7.67 -17.77
N GLN A 104 12.69 6.47 -17.20
CA GLN A 104 12.37 5.20 -17.85
C GLN A 104 10.86 4.96 -17.99
N ARG A 105 10.03 5.77 -17.31
CA ARG A 105 8.58 5.69 -17.40
C ARG A 105 8.15 6.17 -18.77
N THR A 106 7.42 5.33 -19.48
CA THR A 106 6.88 5.67 -20.79
C THR A 106 5.42 6.09 -20.68
N HIS A 107 4.66 5.41 -19.82
CA HIS A 107 3.23 5.63 -19.65
C HIS A 107 2.82 5.44 -18.20
N SER A 108 1.64 5.95 -17.87
CA SER A 108 1.03 5.85 -16.56
C SER A 108 -0.44 5.49 -16.67
N ALA A 109 -0.97 4.84 -15.64
CA ALA A 109 -2.40 4.65 -15.47
C ALA A 109 -2.85 4.87 -14.03
N VAL A 110 -4.01 5.48 -13.88
CA VAL A 110 -4.71 5.62 -12.59
C VAL A 110 -6.10 5.03 -12.73
N CYS A 111 -6.33 3.89 -12.08
CA CYS A 111 -7.64 3.26 -11.98
C CYS A 111 -8.33 3.66 -10.68
N TYR A 112 -9.45 4.34 -10.79
CA TYR A 112 -10.22 4.81 -9.64
C TYR A 112 -11.01 3.67 -8.99
N LEU A 113 -10.97 3.60 -7.66
CA LEU A 113 -11.69 2.57 -6.90
C LEU A 113 -13.02 3.09 -6.33
N GLN A 114 -13.23 4.40 -6.39
CA GLN A 114 -14.34 5.13 -5.76
C GLN A 114 -14.86 6.23 -6.68
N ARG A 115 -16.04 6.76 -6.36
CA ARG A 115 -16.73 7.81 -7.13
C ARG A 115 -16.55 9.18 -6.48
N ALA A 116 -16.06 10.13 -7.28
CA ALA A 116 -16.01 11.54 -6.89
C ALA A 116 -17.45 12.09 -6.74
N GLY A 117 -17.65 12.91 -5.70
CA GLY A 117 -18.93 13.53 -5.37
C GLY A 117 -19.86 12.68 -4.50
N SER A 118 -19.67 11.35 -4.45
CA SER A 118 -20.41 10.46 -3.52
C SER A 118 -19.53 9.92 -2.39
N ASP A 119 -18.30 9.50 -2.70
CA ASP A 119 -17.43 8.81 -1.74
C ASP A 119 -16.33 9.73 -1.20
N PHE A 120 -15.96 10.74 -1.99
CA PHE A 120 -15.03 11.81 -1.63
C PHE A 120 -15.31 13.08 -2.45
N GLY A 121 -14.83 14.23 -1.96
CA GLY A 121 -14.92 15.53 -2.65
C GLY A 121 -13.55 16.11 -2.99
N GLY A 122 -13.50 16.98 -4.00
CA GLY A 122 -12.23 17.47 -4.56
C GLY A 122 -11.43 16.34 -5.23
N GLY A 123 -10.09 16.43 -5.22
CA GLY A 123 -9.23 15.35 -5.72
C GLY A 123 -9.34 15.10 -7.23
N THR A 124 -9.76 16.10 -8.00
CA THR A 124 -9.92 16.02 -9.45
C THR A 124 -8.55 15.88 -10.10
N PHE A 125 -8.39 14.87 -10.95
CA PHE A 125 -7.19 14.70 -11.75
C PHE A 125 -7.28 15.61 -12.97
N GLN A 126 -6.21 16.36 -13.24
CA GLN A 126 -6.21 17.40 -14.26
C GLN A 126 -4.98 17.27 -15.14
N PHE A 127 -5.16 17.51 -16.44
CA PHE A 127 -4.08 17.72 -17.39
C PHE A 127 -3.89 19.21 -17.67
N GLN A 128 -2.65 19.65 -17.80
CA GLN A 128 -2.36 21.04 -18.14
C GLN A 128 -2.68 21.32 -19.62
N LEU A 129 -3.33 22.45 -19.89
CA LEU A 129 -3.67 22.85 -21.26
C LEU A 129 -2.41 23.22 -22.04
N GLY A 130 -2.27 22.68 -23.26
CA GLY A 130 -1.14 22.98 -24.16
C GLY A 130 0.05 22.02 -24.05
N SER A 131 -0.02 21.03 -23.15
CA SER A 131 0.93 19.92 -23.09
C SER A 131 0.80 19.06 -24.36
N CYS A 132 1.89 18.96 -25.12
CA CYS A 132 2.09 18.05 -26.25
C CYS A 132 0.95 17.89 -27.28
N GLY A 133 0.12 18.93 -27.48
CA GLY A 133 -0.94 18.90 -28.50
C GLY A 133 -2.09 17.91 -28.22
N ALA A 134 -2.26 17.46 -26.98
CA ALA A 134 -3.16 16.37 -26.64
C ALA A 134 -4.66 16.72 -26.79
N GLU A 135 -5.39 15.96 -27.62
CA GLU A 135 -6.86 15.93 -27.60
C GLU A 135 -7.32 15.04 -26.43
N GLY A 136 -8.33 15.47 -25.66
CA GLY A 136 -8.87 14.72 -24.51
C GLY A 136 -9.37 15.59 -23.35
N PRO A 137 -10.01 14.98 -22.33
CA PRO A 137 -10.58 15.72 -21.21
C PRO A 137 -9.48 16.36 -20.36
N GLN A 138 -9.67 17.64 -20.03
CA GLN A 138 -8.75 18.37 -19.16
C GLN A 138 -8.89 17.94 -17.70
N ASP A 139 -10.13 17.69 -17.27
CA ASP A 139 -10.45 17.18 -15.93
C ASP A 139 -11.02 15.78 -16.05
N VAL A 140 -10.53 14.87 -15.22
CA VAL A 140 -11.04 13.50 -15.13
C VAL A 140 -11.67 13.30 -13.76
N LEU A 141 -12.98 13.11 -13.76
CA LEU A 141 -13.73 12.75 -12.56
C LEU A 141 -13.53 11.27 -12.24
N ALA A 142 -13.35 10.93 -10.97
CA ALA A 142 -13.22 9.55 -10.55
C ALA A 142 -14.55 8.80 -10.59
N ALA A 143 -14.53 7.56 -11.08
CA ALA A 143 -15.61 6.60 -10.94
C ALA A 143 -15.01 5.19 -10.77
N PRO A 144 -15.62 4.28 -10.02
CA PRO A 144 -15.11 2.93 -9.83
C PRO A 144 -14.86 2.23 -11.17
N GLY A 145 -13.65 1.70 -11.35
CA GLY A 145 -13.21 1.00 -12.56
C GLY A 145 -12.87 1.90 -13.73
N ARG A 146 -12.99 3.22 -13.58
CA ARG A 146 -12.52 4.18 -14.59
C ARG A 146 -11.00 4.26 -14.54
N VAL A 147 -10.37 4.18 -15.70
CA VAL A 147 -8.93 4.34 -15.86
C VAL A 147 -8.65 5.61 -16.64
N VAL A 148 -7.70 6.41 -16.17
CA VAL A 148 -7.02 7.41 -17.00
C VAL A 148 -5.63 6.88 -17.33
N ALA A 149 -5.32 6.80 -18.62
CA ALA A 149 -4.05 6.36 -19.15
C ALA A 149 -3.39 7.51 -19.92
N TYR A 150 -2.08 7.69 -19.80
CA TYR A 150 -1.39 8.82 -20.42
C TYR A 150 0.12 8.57 -20.58
N ASP A 151 0.74 9.24 -21.54
CA ASP A 151 2.19 9.32 -21.70
C ASP A 151 2.83 9.96 -20.46
N ALA A 152 3.94 9.42 -19.98
CA ALA A 152 4.60 9.86 -18.75
C ALA A 152 5.19 11.29 -18.83
N GLN A 153 5.18 11.93 -19.99
CA GLN A 153 5.54 13.34 -20.21
C GLN A 153 4.33 14.30 -20.19
N GLU A 154 3.11 13.78 -20.10
CA GLU A 154 1.91 14.63 -19.94
C GLU A 154 1.95 15.34 -18.57
N GLU A 155 1.95 16.67 -18.60
CA GLU A 155 1.84 17.51 -17.40
C GLU A 155 0.43 17.37 -16.80
N HIS A 156 0.38 16.94 -15.54
CA HIS A 156 -0.85 16.67 -14.82
C HIS A 156 -0.72 17.00 -13.32
N GLY A 157 -1.84 17.00 -12.63
CA GLY A 157 -1.95 17.29 -11.20
C GLY A 157 -3.24 16.76 -10.60
N VAL A 158 -3.36 16.87 -9.28
CA VAL A 158 -4.58 16.53 -8.54
C VAL A 158 -4.92 17.68 -7.61
N THR A 159 -6.14 18.20 -7.73
CA THR A 159 -6.65 19.24 -6.83
C THR A 159 -6.75 18.73 -5.39
N PRO A 160 -6.84 19.61 -4.38
CA PRO A 160 -7.02 19.18 -3.00
C PRO A 160 -8.21 18.25 -2.84
N VAL A 161 -8.02 17.14 -2.10
CA VAL A 161 -9.16 16.37 -1.57
C VAL A 161 -9.80 17.22 -0.47
N GLU A 162 -11.11 17.44 -0.57
CA GLU A 162 -11.85 18.30 0.36
C GLU A 162 -12.43 17.50 1.52
N TRP A 163 -12.97 16.31 1.24
CA TRP A 163 -13.53 15.38 2.21
C TRP A 163 -13.48 13.95 1.69
N GLY A 164 -13.61 12.98 2.59
CA GLY A 164 -13.49 11.56 2.25
C GLY A 164 -12.05 11.16 1.92
N GLU A 165 -11.89 9.98 1.32
CA GLU A 165 -10.59 9.45 0.92
C GLU A 165 -10.68 9.01 -0.55
N ARG A 166 -9.75 9.51 -1.37
CA ARG A 166 -9.62 9.17 -2.79
C ARG A 166 -8.60 8.07 -2.96
N CYS A 167 -9.05 6.83 -3.15
CA CYS A 167 -8.16 5.70 -3.43
C CYS A 167 -8.17 5.30 -4.92
N ALA A 168 -6.98 4.94 -5.41
CA ALA A 168 -6.77 4.48 -6.78
C ALA A 168 -5.70 3.38 -6.83
N LEU A 169 -5.80 2.49 -7.81
CA LEU A 169 -4.69 1.67 -8.27
C LEU A 169 -3.87 2.51 -9.27
N THR A 170 -2.64 2.83 -8.91
CA THR A 170 -1.70 3.59 -9.73
C THR A 170 -0.63 2.67 -10.29
N LEU A 171 -0.46 2.73 -11.61
CA LEU A 171 0.53 1.98 -12.36
C LEU A 171 1.46 2.93 -13.11
N TRP A 172 2.75 2.62 -13.10
CA TRP A 172 3.71 3.20 -14.03
C TRP A 172 4.25 2.10 -14.93
N PHE A 173 4.43 2.43 -16.21
CA PHE A 173 4.90 1.50 -17.22
C PHE A 173 6.24 1.93 -17.81
N THR A 174 6.98 0.95 -18.29
CA THR A 174 8.29 1.11 -18.94
C THR A 174 8.40 0.15 -20.12
N ASP A 175 9.23 0.50 -21.09
CA ASP A 175 9.68 -0.39 -22.18
C ASP A 175 11.09 -0.96 -21.91
N VAL A 176 11.67 -0.66 -20.75
CA VAL A 176 13.01 -1.09 -20.33
C VAL A 176 12.91 -2.27 -19.37
N LEU A 177 13.42 -3.43 -19.77
CA LEU A 177 13.25 -4.70 -19.05
C LEU A 177 13.82 -4.67 -17.62
N GLU A 178 14.94 -3.96 -17.42
CA GLU A 178 15.61 -3.82 -16.13
C GLU A 178 14.74 -3.13 -15.07
N HIS A 179 13.73 -2.38 -15.51
CA HIS A 179 12.81 -1.66 -14.63
C HIS A 179 11.50 -2.41 -14.37
N CYS A 180 11.30 -3.57 -15.00
CA CYS A 180 10.14 -4.42 -14.76
C CYS A 180 10.04 -4.85 -13.28
N GLU A 181 8.89 -4.55 -12.67
CA GLU A 181 8.57 -4.86 -11.27
C GLU A 181 8.50 -6.36 -11.00
N ASP A 182 8.07 -7.15 -11.98
CA ASP A 182 7.80 -8.58 -11.81
C ASP A 182 9.04 -9.39 -11.45
N SER A 183 10.20 -9.04 -12.03
CA SER A 183 11.48 -9.70 -11.68
C SER A 183 11.80 -9.52 -10.18
N ARG A 184 11.49 -8.35 -9.62
CA ARG A 184 11.68 -8.06 -8.19
C ARG A 184 10.62 -8.76 -7.33
N LEU A 185 9.38 -8.79 -7.80
CA LEU A 185 8.27 -9.45 -7.10
C LEU A 185 8.51 -10.96 -6.99
N LEU A 186 8.94 -11.61 -8.08
CA LEU A 186 9.29 -13.02 -8.08
C LEU A 186 10.44 -13.34 -7.11
N ALA A 187 11.44 -12.45 -7.01
CA ALA A 187 12.52 -12.62 -6.03
C ALA A 187 11.99 -12.57 -4.59
N VAL A 188 11.07 -11.67 -4.27
CA VAL A 188 10.41 -11.59 -2.95
C VAL A 188 9.64 -12.87 -2.67
N LEU A 189 8.84 -13.36 -3.62
CA LEU A 189 8.05 -14.59 -3.47
C LEU A 189 8.93 -15.86 -3.34
N ALA A 190 10.10 -15.86 -3.98
CA ALA A 190 11.07 -16.96 -3.89
C ALA A 190 11.88 -16.97 -2.57
N GLY A 191 11.60 -16.05 -1.64
CA GLY A 191 12.31 -15.99 -0.36
C GLY A 191 13.72 -15.41 -0.45
N ALA A 192 14.03 -14.62 -1.50
CA ALA A 192 15.28 -13.87 -1.54
C ALA A 192 15.40 -12.96 -0.29
N PRO A 193 16.61 -12.75 0.26
CA PRO A 193 16.77 -12.07 1.54
C PRO A 193 16.04 -10.72 1.56
N GLN A 194 15.19 -10.56 2.57
CA GLN A 194 14.22 -9.48 2.76
C GLN A 194 14.82 -8.07 2.91
N HIS A 195 16.13 -7.90 2.67
CA HIS A 195 16.80 -6.60 2.63
C HIS A 195 16.22 -5.63 1.57
N LEU A 196 15.31 -6.10 0.71
CA LEU A 196 14.64 -5.32 -0.33
C LEU A 196 13.21 -4.85 0.02
N LEU A 197 12.64 -5.27 1.16
CA LEU A 197 11.29 -4.87 1.60
C LEU A 197 11.26 -3.74 2.64
N GLY A 198 12.43 -3.27 3.07
CA GLY A 198 12.51 -2.28 4.13
C GLY A 198 12.18 -0.89 3.65
N LEU A 199 10.91 -0.45 3.79
CA LEU A 199 10.74 0.92 4.25
C LEU A 199 11.62 1.07 5.50
N PRO A 200 12.48 2.11 5.58
CA PRO A 200 13.34 2.29 6.73
C PRO A 200 12.48 2.22 7.99
N SER A 201 12.97 1.55 9.04
CA SER A 201 12.19 1.32 10.26
C SER A 201 11.54 2.60 10.78
N SER A 202 12.16 3.77 10.58
CA SER A 202 11.59 5.09 10.85
C SER A 202 10.23 5.40 10.19
N MET A 203 9.77 4.64 9.21
CA MET A 203 8.47 4.83 8.53
C MET A 203 7.32 4.06 9.18
N TRP A 204 7.61 3.03 9.98
CA TRP A 204 6.61 2.22 10.68
C TRP A 204 6.91 2.04 12.17
N LEU A 205 8.10 2.43 12.62
CA LEU A 205 8.56 2.43 13.99
C LEU A 205 8.86 3.88 14.42
N LEU A 206 8.21 4.34 15.49
CA LEU A 206 8.52 5.63 16.12
C LEU A 206 9.87 5.57 16.85
N GLU A 207 10.41 6.73 17.22
CA GLU A 207 11.70 6.83 17.93
C GLU A 207 11.72 6.07 19.27
N ASP A 208 10.55 5.87 19.88
CA ASP A 208 10.37 5.11 21.13
C ASP A 208 10.21 3.59 20.91
N GLY A 209 10.28 3.13 19.66
CA GLY A 209 10.11 1.72 19.29
C GLY A 209 8.66 1.29 19.01
N THR A 210 7.70 2.21 19.10
CA THR A 210 6.28 1.91 18.84
C THR A 210 6.04 1.62 17.36
N ASP A 211 5.41 0.48 17.08
CA ASP A 211 5.00 0.09 15.72
C ASP A 211 3.64 0.72 15.35
N LEU A 212 3.65 1.65 14.40
CA LEU A 212 2.46 2.35 13.90
C LEU A 212 1.44 1.42 13.23
N GLN A 213 1.88 0.29 12.67
CA GLN A 213 0.99 -0.70 12.06
C GLN A 213 0.18 -1.40 13.14
N LEU A 214 0.84 -1.78 14.24
CA LEU A 214 0.17 -2.35 15.42
C LEU A 214 -0.78 -1.35 16.07
N CYS A 215 -0.39 -0.07 16.18
CA CYS A 215 -1.29 0.98 16.68
C CYS A 215 -2.55 1.17 15.80
N ARG A 216 -2.44 1.04 14.48
CA ARG A 216 -3.62 1.13 13.60
C ARG A 216 -4.52 -0.07 13.73
N LEU A 217 -3.94 -1.27 13.84
CA LEU A 217 -4.69 -2.50 14.10
C LEU A 217 -5.43 -2.40 15.44
N ALA A 218 -4.81 -1.84 16.48
CA ALA A 218 -5.45 -1.56 17.76
C ALA A 218 -6.71 -0.70 17.62
N MET A 219 -6.64 0.37 16.81
CA MET A 219 -7.78 1.27 16.56
C MET A 219 -8.94 0.59 15.84
N THR A 220 -8.72 -0.56 15.19
CA THR A 220 -9.79 -1.33 14.55
C THR A 220 -10.57 -2.22 15.53
N GLY A 221 -10.19 -2.25 16.80
CA GLY A 221 -10.88 -3.01 17.86
C GLY A 221 -10.53 -4.49 17.90
N PHE A 222 -9.50 -4.92 17.16
CA PHE A 222 -9.03 -6.30 17.17
C PHE A 222 -7.90 -6.51 18.18
N ALA A 223 -7.93 -7.64 18.88
CA ALA A 223 -6.83 -8.11 19.71
C ALA A 223 -5.83 -8.89 18.85
N LEU A 224 -4.53 -8.57 18.97
CA LEU A 224 -3.48 -9.28 18.25
C LEU A 224 -2.89 -10.36 19.16
N VAL A 225 -2.92 -11.61 18.70
CA VAL A 225 -2.34 -12.76 19.41
C VAL A 225 -1.35 -13.47 18.48
N HIS A 226 -0.12 -13.66 18.95
CA HIS A 226 0.90 -14.44 18.25
C HIS A 226 1.32 -15.63 19.09
N SER A 227 1.18 -16.84 18.55
CA SER A 227 1.56 -18.10 19.22
C SER A 227 0.96 -18.27 20.62
N GLY A 228 -0.27 -17.78 20.82
CA GLY A 228 -0.97 -17.82 22.10
C GLY A 228 -0.65 -16.66 23.05
N THR A 229 0.29 -15.78 22.71
CA THR A 229 0.63 -14.58 23.47
C THR A 229 -0.13 -13.38 22.92
N LEU A 230 -0.88 -12.69 23.79
CA LEU A 230 -1.53 -11.43 23.47
C LEU A 230 -0.46 -10.35 23.28
N LEU A 231 -0.29 -9.91 22.04
CA LEU A 231 0.63 -8.82 21.68
C LEU A 231 -0.02 -7.45 21.88
N HIS A 232 -1.35 -7.36 21.71
CA HIS A 232 -2.09 -6.11 21.87
C HIS A 232 -3.55 -6.36 22.26
N ASN A 233 -4.09 -5.56 23.21
CA ASN A 233 -5.49 -5.60 23.66
C ASN A 233 -6.22 -4.30 23.31
N ALA A 234 -7.37 -4.40 22.65
CA ALA A 234 -8.24 -3.29 22.30
C ALA A 234 -8.79 -2.50 23.52
N GLU A 235 -8.77 -3.08 24.73
CA GLU A 235 -9.32 -2.46 25.95
C GLU A 235 -8.39 -1.43 26.64
N ALA A 236 -7.17 -1.21 26.13
CA ALA A 236 -6.21 -0.29 26.74
C ALA A 236 -6.15 1.08 26.03
N VAL A 237 -7.29 1.76 25.91
CA VAL A 237 -7.29 3.22 25.74
C VAL A 237 -7.61 3.82 27.11
N PRO A 238 -6.65 4.41 27.83
CA PRO A 238 -6.96 5.09 29.08
C PRO A 238 -7.87 6.27 28.75
N ASP A 239 -9.11 6.24 29.27
CA ASP A 239 -9.96 7.40 29.32
C ASP A 239 -9.18 8.55 29.99
N GLY A 240 -9.15 9.69 29.30
CA GLY A 240 -8.45 10.87 29.78
C GLY A 240 -8.92 11.25 31.18
N GLN A 241 -7.97 11.32 32.13
CA GLN A 241 -8.20 11.99 33.40
C GLN A 241 -7.08 12.98 33.71
N GLU A 242 -7.56 14.17 34.03
CA GLU A 242 -6.88 15.43 34.26
C GLU A 242 -5.80 15.32 35.35
N GLN A 243 -4.67 15.97 35.10
CA GLN A 243 -3.69 16.28 36.14
C GLN A 243 -4.31 17.19 37.20
N GLN A 244 -4.54 16.66 38.41
CA GLN A 244 -4.68 17.48 39.61
C GLN A 244 -3.53 17.16 40.57
N HIS A 245 -2.75 18.20 40.87
CA HIS A 245 -1.78 18.28 41.96
C HIS A 245 -2.41 17.87 43.31
N LEU A 246 -1.72 17.04 44.10
CA LEU A 246 -1.27 17.37 45.46
C LEU A 246 -0.48 16.22 46.12
N SER A 247 0.57 16.65 46.81
CA SER A 247 1.51 15.93 47.66
C SER A 247 0.90 14.99 48.71
N SER A 248 1.52 13.83 48.93
CA SER A 248 2.04 13.45 50.26
C SER A 248 2.89 12.18 50.20
N GLN A 249 3.82 12.12 51.15
CA GLN A 249 4.95 11.20 51.28
C GLN A 249 4.54 9.77 51.68
N GLY A 250 5.36 8.80 51.27
CA GLY A 250 5.36 7.45 51.84
C GLY A 250 6.49 6.61 51.25
N GLN A 251 7.60 6.51 51.98
CA GLN A 251 8.79 5.72 51.63
C GLN A 251 8.50 4.21 51.60
N ALA A 252 8.99 3.50 50.59
CA ALA A 252 9.42 2.12 50.71
C ALA A 252 10.54 1.83 49.69
N SER A 253 11.69 1.45 50.24
CA SER A 253 12.94 1.14 49.53
C SER A 253 12.87 -0.20 48.81
N SER A 254 13.33 -0.26 47.57
CA SER A 254 13.83 -1.49 46.93
C SER A 254 14.87 -1.10 45.88
N GLU A 255 16.02 -1.74 45.96
CA GLU A 255 17.27 -1.40 45.27
C GLU A 255 17.17 -1.54 43.75
N LEU A 256 17.63 -0.51 43.03
CA LEU A 256 17.83 -0.51 41.58
C LEU A 256 19.11 -1.30 41.25
N LEU A 257 18.99 -2.33 40.40
CA LEU A 257 20.13 -2.95 39.73
C LEU A 257 20.77 -1.97 38.73
N PRO A 258 22.10 -1.93 38.58
CA PRO A 258 22.77 -0.98 37.70
C PRO A 258 22.60 -1.34 36.21
N PRO A 259 22.77 -0.36 35.28
CA PRO A 259 22.30 -0.43 33.89
C PRO A 259 23.12 -1.34 32.94
N GLY A 260 23.86 -2.31 33.47
CA GLY A 260 24.79 -3.16 32.72
C GLY A 260 24.30 -4.58 32.44
N GLU A 261 23.25 -5.06 33.11
CA GLU A 261 22.84 -6.48 33.04
C GLU A 261 21.56 -6.75 32.23
N LEU A 262 20.83 -5.72 31.81
CA LEU A 262 19.69 -5.86 30.87
C LEU A 262 20.14 -6.10 29.41
N ALA A 263 21.38 -5.76 29.06
CA ALA A 263 21.92 -5.98 27.72
C ALA A 263 22.38 -7.44 27.48
N ALA A 264 22.66 -8.21 28.53
CA ALA A 264 23.14 -9.60 28.41
C ALA A 264 22.01 -10.62 28.24
N ALA A 265 20.78 -10.33 28.70
CA ALA A 265 19.62 -11.19 28.50
C ALA A 265 19.05 -11.11 27.07
N ALA A 266 19.04 -9.92 26.47
CA ALA A 266 18.55 -9.71 25.10
C ALA A 266 19.47 -10.33 24.02
N ALA A 267 20.78 -10.44 24.28
CA ALA A 267 21.72 -11.05 23.34
C ALA A 267 21.65 -12.58 23.32
N ALA A 268 21.15 -13.23 24.37
CA ALA A 268 21.02 -14.68 24.44
C ALA A 268 19.79 -15.21 23.66
N GLU A 269 18.72 -14.42 23.51
CA GLU A 269 17.55 -14.80 22.69
C GLU A 269 17.78 -14.64 21.18
N ALA A 270 18.68 -13.75 20.75
CA ALA A 270 19.02 -13.56 19.34
C ALA A 270 19.79 -14.76 18.74
N HIS A 271 20.46 -15.58 19.56
CA HIS A 271 21.18 -16.76 19.08
C HIS A 271 20.32 -18.03 18.98
N SER A 272 19.08 -18.02 19.47
CA SER A 272 18.12 -19.15 19.33
C SER A 272 17.34 -19.10 18.01
N GLN A 273 17.28 -17.95 17.33
CA GLN A 273 16.51 -17.75 16.10
C GLN A 273 17.09 -18.45 14.85
N VAL A 274 18.26 -19.09 14.94
CA VAL A 274 18.84 -19.86 13.82
C VAL A 274 18.34 -21.32 13.79
N ALA A 275 17.68 -21.81 14.85
CA ALA A 275 17.33 -23.24 14.95
C ALA A 275 15.86 -23.59 14.62
N HIS A 276 14.95 -22.62 14.44
CA HIS A 276 13.50 -22.92 14.29
C HIS A 276 12.90 -22.78 12.88
N GLN A 277 13.73 -22.51 11.86
CA GLN A 277 13.28 -22.45 10.46
C GLN A 277 12.87 -23.82 9.86
N ALA A 278 13.06 -24.94 10.59
CA ALA A 278 12.78 -26.29 10.10
C ALA A 278 11.39 -26.86 10.47
N ALA A 279 10.50 -26.10 11.13
CA ALA A 279 9.24 -26.62 11.66
C ALA A 279 7.96 -26.01 11.05
N LEU A 280 8.06 -25.25 9.95
CA LEU A 280 6.92 -24.57 9.31
C LEU A 280 6.26 -25.35 8.15
N ASP A 281 6.69 -26.58 7.85
CA ASP A 281 6.04 -27.45 6.84
C ASP A 281 4.74 -28.12 7.32
N GLY A 282 4.25 -27.80 8.54
CA GLY A 282 3.22 -28.60 9.21
C GLY A 282 1.81 -28.03 9.32
N LEU A 283 1.54 -26.77 8.98
CA LEU A 283 0.28 -26.11 9.39
C LEU A 283 -0.36 -25.25 8.29
N LEU A 284 -0.97 -25.92 7.32
CA LEU A 284 -2.00 -25.31 6.45
C LEU A 284 -3.32 -25.15 7.25
N PRO A 285 -3.98 -23.97 7.22
CA PRO A 285 -5.29 -23.77 7.82
C PRO A 285 -6.42 -24.56 7.15
N ARG A 286 -7.35 -25.05 7.98
CA ARG A 286 -8.47 -25.97 7.67
C ARG A 286 -9.53 -25.50 6.66
N TRP A 287 -9.36 -24.34 6.02
CA TRP A 287 -10.31 -23.82 5.01
C TRP A 287 -10.01 -24.34 3.59
N LEU A 288 -8.90 -25.07 3.41
CA LEU A 288 -8.55 -25.80 2.18
C LEU A 288 -9.24 -27.18 2.03
N GLN A 289 -10.15 -27.57 2.92
CA GLN A 289 -10.83 -28.89 2.87
C GLN A 289 -12.21 -28.91 2.20
N LEU A 290 -12.69 -27.80 1.62
CA LEU A 290 -13.99 -27.77 0.92
C LEU A 290 -13.90 -27.82 -0.62
N GLY A 291 -12.72 -28.14 -1.17
CA GLY A 291 -12.51 -28.31 -2.62
C GLY A 291 -12.50 -29.75 -3.14
N ALA A 292 -12.69 -30.77 -2.28
CA ALA A 292 -12.49 -32.18 -2.65
C ALA A 292 -13.75 -33.06 -2.52
N LEU A 293 -14.95 -32.53 -2.84
CA LEU A 293 -16.20 -33.29 -2.81
C LEU A 293 -17.03 -33.24 -4.10
N PHE A 294 -16.46 -32.81 -5.23
CA PHE A 294 -17.06 -33.02 -6.55
C PHE A 294 -16.06 -33.64 -7.52
N ALA A 295 -15.80 -34.93 -7.32
CA ALA A 295 -15.27 -35.85 -8.34
C ALA A 295 -15.61 -37.29 -7.91
N ALA A 296 -16.88 -37.64 -8.03
CA ALA A 296 -17.36 -39.02 -8.08
C ALA A 296 -18.64 -39.01 -8.93
N ASP A 297 -18.44 -39.07 -10.25
CA ASP A 297 -19.07 -40.00 -11.20
C ASP A 297 -18.50 -39.73 -12.60
#